data_AF-A0A430R3W0-F1
#
_entry.id   AF-A0A430R3W0-F1
#
_cell.length_a   1.000
_cell.length_b   1.000
_cell.length_c   1.000
_cell.angle_alpha   90.00
_cell.angle_beta   90.00
_cell.angle_gamma   90.00
#
_symmetry.space_group_name_H-M   'P 1'
#
loop_
_entity.id
_entity.type
_entity.pdbx_description
1 polymer ?
#
loop_
_entity_poly.entity_id
_entity_poly.type
_entity_poly.pdbx_seq_one_letter_code
_entity_poly.pdbx_strand_id
1 'polypeptide(L)'
;PPKGLPLLNPLLLGVLFGLGFETASQLSALALSAELSPLRLGAFFTLGMLLVDGVDGLLASRLQNLAKDSQRAEEASRLLGWAVVAVALVLALAELGGVDLEAFALPLGLGLFGLLVSLRLYALRPA
;
A
#
# COMPACT_ATOMS: atom_id res chain seq x y z
N PRO A 1 -33.61 -10.41 -3.06
CA PRO A 1 -32.57 -11.06 -2.23
C PRO A 1 -31.16 -10.53 -2.57
N PRO A 2 -30.38 -10.03 -1.59
CA PRO A 2 -28.99 -9.67 -1.87
C PRO A 2 -28.25 -10.94 -2.30
N LYS A 3 -27.76 -10.93 -3.55
CA LYS A 3 -26.86 -11.98 -4.07
C LYS A 3 -25.70 -12.09 -3.09
N GLY A 4 -25.37 -13.31 -2.64
CA GLY A 4 -24.41 -13.56 -1.58
C GLY A 4 -23.16 -12.70 -1.73
N LEU A 5 -22.78 -12.00 -0.65
CA LEU A 5 -21.57 -11.19 -0.60
C LEU A 5 -20.40 -12.09 -1.03
N PRO A 6 -19.62 -11.73 -2.07
CA PRO A 6 -18.48 -12.53 -2.50
C PRO A 6 -17.35 -12.41 -1.47
N LEU A 7 -17.50 -13.09 -0.34
CA LEU A 7 -16.58 -13.08 0.81
C LEU A 7 -15.18 -13.62 0.44
N LEU A 8 -15.07 -14.36 -0.66
CA LEU A 8 -13.82 -14.92 -1.15
C LEU A 8 -12.81 -13.83 -1.57
N ASN A 9 -13.27 -12.75 -2.21
CA ASN A 9 -12.39 -11.69 -2.68
C ASN A 9 -11.70 -10.95 -1.51
N PRO A 10 -12.43 -10.44 -0.50
CA PRO A 10 -11.81 -9.85 0.69
C PRO A 10 -10.90 -10.81 1.45
N LEU A 11 -11.28 -12.09 1.54
CA LEU A 11 -10.46 -13.12 2.19
C LEU A 11 -9.11 -13.30 1.49
N LEU A 12 -9.12 -13.47 0.16
CA LEU A 12 -7.90 -13.62 -0.64
C LEU A 12 -7.02 -12.37 -0.57
N LEU A 13 -7.63 -11.18 -0.61
CA LEU A 13 -6.91 -9.92 -0.41
C LEU A 13 -6.22 -9.88 0.96
N GLY A 14 -6.92 -10.29 2.02
CA GLY A 14 -6.36 -10.38 3.36
C GLY A 14 -5.19 -11.36 3.46
N VAL A 15 -5.31 -12.53 2.85
CA VAL A 15 -4.23 -13.54 2.80
C VAL A 15 -3.01 -12.99 2.05
N LEU A 16 -3.21 -12.38 0.87
CA LEU A 16 -2.11 -11.81 0.10
C LEU A 16 -1.42 -10.66 0.84
N PHE A 17 -2.18 -9.82 1.54
CA PHE A 17 -1.63 -8.73 2.33
C PHE A 17 -0.82 -9.26 3.53
N GLY A 18 -1.32 -10.28 4.24
CA GLY A 18 -0.60 -10.91 5.34
C GLY A 18 0.70 -11.60 4.90
N LEU A 19 0.66 -12.34 3.79
CA LEU A 19 1.84 -13.02 3.26
C LEU A 19 2.88 -12.05 2.70
N GLY A 20 2.45 -11.03 1.96
CA GLY A 20 3.37 -10.08 1.33
C GLY A 20 3.86 -9.02 2.30
N PHE A 21 2.93 -8.29 2.91
CA PHE A 21 3.24 -7.05 3.63
C PHE A 21 3.58 -7.30 5.10
N GLU A 22 2.72 -8.04 5.81
CA GLU A 22 2.91 -8.29 7.24
C GLU A 22 4.11 -9.21 7.50
N THR A 23 4.25 -10.30 6.74
CA THR A 23 5.37 -11.23 6.93
C THR A 23 6.72 -10.58 6.61
N ALA A 24 6.81 -9.80 5.54
CA ALA A 24 8.04 -9.06 5.21
C ALA A 24 8.37 -7.99 6.27
N SER A 25 7.35 -7.30 6.78
CA SER A 25 7.50 -6.31 7.85
C SER A 25 8.00 -6.96 9.15
N GLN A 26 7.47 -8.13 9.51
CA GLN A 26 7.90 -8.89 10.69
C GLN A 26 9.35 -9.40 10.57
N LEU A 27 9.75 -9.87 9.38
CA LEU A 27 11.14 -10.25 9.11
C LEU A 27 12.10 -9.05 9.21
N SER A 28 11.70 -7.90 8.67
CA SER A 28 12.47 -6.65 8.77
C SER A 28 12.59 -6.18 10.22
N ALA A 29 11.49 -6.25 10.98
CA ALA A 29 11.48 -5.96 12.41
C ALA A 29 12.39 -6.91 13.19
N LEU A 30 12.37 -8.21 12.87
CA LEU A 30 13.26 -9.19 13.48
C LEU A 30 14.73 -8.86 13.20
N ALA A 31 15.08 -8.49 11.97
CA ALA A 31 16.44 -8.07 11.62
C ALA A 31 16.90 -6.85 12.45
N LEU A 32 16.03 -5.85 12.63
CA LEU A 32 16.30 -4.63 13.39
C LEU A 32 16.23 -4.83 14.92
N SER A 33 15.69 -5.95 15.40
CA SER A 33 15.53 -6.22 16.82
C SER A 33 16.86 -6.42 17.56
N ALA A 34 17.93 -6.71 16.83
CA ALA A 34 19.29 -6.78 17.38
C ALA A 34 19.88 -5.39 17.70
N GLU A 35 19.38 -4.34 17.05
CA GLU A 35 19.92 -2.98 17.16
C GLU A 35 19.01 -2.02 17.94
N LEU A 36 17.70 -2.28 17.94
CA LEU A 36 16.70 -1.44 18.55
C LEU A 36 15.99 -2.16 19.71
N SER A 37 15.60 -1.39 20.73
CA SER A 37 14.76 -1.97 21.79
C SER A 37 13.40 -2.39 21.21
N PRO A 38 12.83 -3.54 21.63
CA PRO A 38 11.56 -4.04 21.10
C PRO A 38 10.42 -3.02 21.20
N LEU A 39 10.39 -2.25 22.28
CA LEU A 39 9.40 -1.17 22.48
C LEU A 39 9.53 -0.05 21.47
N ARG A 40 10.75 0.41 21.15
CA ARG A 40 10.94 1.48 20.15
C ARG A 40 10.60 0.96 18.76
N LEU A 41 11.07 -0.23 18.41
CA LEU A 41 10.79 -0.87 17.14
C LEU A 41 9.27 -1.01 16.93
N GLY A 42 8.56 -1.57 17.91
CA GLY A 42 7.11 -1.71 17.86
C GLY A 42 6.38 -0.37 17.80
N ALA A 43 6.84 0.65 18.54
CA ALA A 43 6.23 1.98 18.52
C ALA A 43 6.39 2.67 17.16
N PHE A 44 7.59 2.68 16.58
CA PHE A 44 7.83 3.28 15.26
C PHE A 44 7.11 2.53 14.15
N PHE A 45 7.10 1.20 14.19
CA PHE A 45 6.35 0.38 13.25
C PHE A 45 4.85 0.70 13.32
N THR A 46 4.28 0.71 14.53
CA THR A 46 2.86 1.02 14.75
C THR A 46 2.52 2.44 14.27
N LEU A 47 3.38 3.43 14.55
CA LEU A 47 3.17 4.80 14.08
C LEU A 47 3.19 4.89 12.55
N GLY A 48 4.13 4.19 11.90
CA GLY A 48 4.19 4.11 10.44
C GLY A 48 2.92 3.51 9.84
N MET A 49 2.48 2.35 10.35
CA MET A 49 1.27 1.68 9.90
C MET A 49 0.02 2.53 10.15
N LEU A 50 -0.11 3.13 11.34
CA LEU A 50 -1.24 3.99 11.70
C LEU A 50 -1.39 5.17 10.72
N LEU A 51 -0.27 5.79 10.32
CA LEU A 51 -0.28 6.90 9.37
C LEU A 51 -0.72 6.45 7.98
N VAL A 52 -0.12 5.38 7.45
CA VAL A 52 -0.40 4.88 6.11
C VAL A 52 -1.84 4.35 6.03
N ASP A 53 -2.23 3.46 6.94
CA ASP A 53 -3.57 2.86 6.97
C ASP A 53 -4.64 3.92 7.26
N GLY A 54 -4.33 4.91 8.10
CA GLY A 54 -5.23 6.02 8.40
C GLY A 54 -5.51 6.90 7.19
N VAL A 55 -4.47 7.28 6.44
CA VAL A 55 -4.60 8.04 5.18
C VAL A 55 -5.38 7.22 4.15
N ASP A 56 -5.04 5.94 4.00
CA ASP A 56 -5.70 5.03 3.07
C ASP A 56 -7.18 4.85 3.39
N GLY A 57 -7.52 4.61 4.66
CA GLY A 57 -8.90 4.49 5.13
C GLY A 57 -9.69 5.79 4.95
N LEU A 58 -9.08 6.95 5.22
CA LEU A 58 -9.70 8.24 4.98
C LEU A 58 -10.00 8.44 3.48
N LEU A 59 -9.02 8.21 2.60
CA LEU A 59 -9.19 8.34 1.16
C LEU A 59 -10.24 7.36 0.61
N ALA A 60 -10.23 6.12 1.09
CA ALA A 60 -11.23 5.11 0.73
C ALA A 60 -12.64 5.54 1.15
N SER A 61 -12.81 6.08 2.36
CA SER A 61 -14.12 6.57 2.83
C SER A 61 -14.64 7.72 1.96
N ARG A 62 -13.75 8.62 1.51
CA ARG A 62 -14.10 9.74 0.65
C ARG A 62 -14.45 9.25 -0.76
N LEU A 63 -13.71 8.28 -1.30
CA LEU A 63 -13.99 7.66 -2.58
C LEU A 63 -15.32 6.93 -2.56
N GLN A 64 -15.64 6.14 -1.54
CA GLN A 64 -16.94 5.45 -1.42
C GLN A 64 -18.12 6.43 -1.39
N ASN A 65 -17.94 7.60 -0.76
CA ASN A 65 -18.95 8.64 -0.71
C ASN A 65 -19.13 9.38 -2.05
N LEU A 66 -18.09 9.51 -2.86
CA LEU A 66 -18.10 10.23 -4.15
C LEU A 66 -18.37 9.31 -5.36
N ALA A 67 -17.96 8.04 -5.29
CA ALA A 67 -17.91 7.10 -6.40
C ALA A 67 -19.16 6.22 -6.55
N LYS A 68 -20.30 6.63 -5.96
CA LYS A 68 -21.56 5.86 -6.10
C LYS A 68 -21.98 5.61 -7.56
N ASP A 69 -21.42 6.35 -8.54
CA ASP A 69 -21.75 6.16 -9.95
C ASP A 69 -20.71 6.72 -10.96
N SER A 70 -19.40 6.66 -10.67
CA SER A 70 -18.40 7.32 -11.53
C SER A 70 -17.46 6.36 -12.25
N GLN A 71 -17.55 6.28 -13.59
CA GLN A 71 -16.57 5.60 -14.47
C GLN A 71 -15.13 6.05 -14.20
N ARG A 72 -14.93 7.30 -13.78
CA ARG A 72 -13.62 7.87 -13.40
C ARG A 72 -12.95 7.15 -12.23
N ALA A 73 -13.71 6.64 -11.27
CA ALA A 73 -13.15 5.90 -10.13
C ALA A 73 -12.65 4.52 -10.56
N GLU A 74 -13.31 3.89 -11.53
CA GLU A 74 -12.89 2.61 -12.10
C GLU A 74 -11.60 2.74 -12.92
N GLU A 75 -11.52 3.77 -13.79
CA GLU A 75 -10.31 4.09 -14.55
C GLU A 75 -9.13 4.43 -13.62
N ALA A 76 -9.35 5.26 -12.60
CA ALA A 76 -8.33 5.60 -11.62
C ALA A 76 -7.83 4.37 -10.85
N SER A 77 -8.74 3.48 -10.43
CA SER A 77 -8.38 2.23 -9.75
C SER A 77 -7.54 1.32 -10.66
N ARG A 78 -7.90 1.22 -11.95
CA ARG A 78 -7.16 0.43 -12.93
C ARG A 78 -5.75 0.99 -13.18
N LEU A 79 -5.63 2.31 -13.33
CA LEU A 79 -4.35 3.00 -13.47
C LEU A 79 -3.47 2.80 -12.24
N LEU A 80 -4.07 2.86 -11.05
CA LEU A 80 -3.37 2.68 -9.78
C LEU A 80 -2.84 1.23 -9.64
N GLY A 81 -3.64 0.24 -10.04
CA GLY A 81 -3.19 -1.16 -10.11
C GLY A 81 -2.00 -1.36 -11.07
N TRP A 82 -2.08 -0.81 -12.29
CA TRP A 82 -0.98 -0.89 -13.26
C TRP A 82 0.28 -0.15 -12.80
N ALA A 83 0.12 0.99 -12.14
CA ALA A 83 1.25 1.75 -11.60
C ALA A 83 1.99 0.93 -10.52
N VAL A 84 1.25 0.29 -9.59
CA VAL A 84 1.85 -0.57 -8.57
C VAL A 84 2.59 -1.75 -9.21
N VAL A 85 1.99 -2.42 -10.20
CA VAL A 85 2.64 -3.54 -10.91
C VAL A 85 3.90 -3.11 -11.64
N ALA A 86 3.87 -1.99 -12.36
CA ALA A 86 5.01 -1.48 -13.10
C ALA A 86 6.18 -1.13 -12.17
N VAL A 87 5.89 -0.44 -11.06
CA VAL A 87 6.88 -0.12 -10.04
C VAL A 87 7.47 -1.39 -9.44
N ALA A 88 6.63 -2.33 -9.00
CA ALA A 88 7.09 -3.58 -8.39
C ALA A 88 8.00 -4.37 -9.34
N LEU A 89 7.66 -4.42 -10.62
CA LEU A 89 8.47 -5.09 -11.63
C LEU A 89 9.82 -4.39 -11.83
N VAL A 90 9.86 -3.06 -11.88
CA VAL A 90 11.10 -2.29 -12.01
C VAL A 90 12.01 -2.52 -10.80
N LEU A 91 11.46 -2.50 -9.58
CA LEU A 91 12.24 -2.77 -8.37
C LEU A 91 12.79 -4.19 -8.37
N ALA A 92 11.97 -5.19 -8.70
CA ALA A 92 12.41 -6.58 -8.78
C ALA A 92 13.52 -6.78 -9.84
N LEU A 93 13.39 -6.14 -11.01
CA LEU A 93 14.43 -6.20 -12.05
C LEU A 93 15.71 -5.48 -11.63
N ALA A 94 15.60 -4.35 -10.92
CA ALA A 94 16.76 -3.63 -10.39
C ALA A 94 17.51 -4.47 -9.34
N GLU A 95 16.78 -5.11 -8.44
CA GLU A 95 17.36 -6.01 -7.43
C GLU A 95 18.03 -7.23 -8.08
N LEU A 96 17.38 -7.88 -9.06
CA LEU A 96 17.97 -8.96 -9.84
C LEU A 96 19.20 -8.51 -10.65
N GLY A 97 19.23 -7.25 -11.07
CA GLY A 97 20.37 -6.62 -11.75
C GLY A 97 21.53 -6.26 -10.83
N GLY A 98 21.42 -6.52 -9.52
CA GLY A 98 22.46 -6.20 -8.53
C GLY A 98 22.50 -4.72 -8.14
N VAL A 99 21.43 -3.95 -8.39
CA VAL A 99 21.32 -2.58 -7.90
C VAL A 99 21.02 -2.63 -6.40
N ASP A 100 21.87 -1.97 -5.61
CA ASP A 100 21.64 -1.81 -4.18
C ASP A 100 20.51 -0.79 -3.95
N LEU A 101 19.30 -1.33 -3.70
CA LEU A 101 18.09 -0.56 -3.45
C LEU A 101 17.98 -0.09 -2.00
N GLU A 102 18.83 -0.59 -1.09
CA GLU A 102 18.71 -0.33 0.34
C GLU A 102 18.96 1.16 0.65
N ALA A 103 19.96 1.75 -0.02
CA ALA A 103 20.25 3.19 0.06
C ALA A 103 19.11 4.07 -0.48
N PHE A 104 18.27 3.53 -1.36
CA PHE A 104 17.15 4.25 -1.99
C PHE A 104 15.78 3.86 -1.42
N ALA A 105 15.72 2.92 -0.47
CA ALA A 105 14.46 2.37 0.04
C ALA A 105 13.55 3.45 0.62
N LEU A 106 14.09 4.36 1.43
CA LEU A 106 13.35 5.46 2.03
C LEU A 106 12.81 6.46 0.99
N PRO A 107 13.64 7.07 0.11
CA PRO A 107 13.14 7.99 -0.90
C PRO A 107 12.20 7.32 -1.92
N LEU A 108 12.44 6.06 -2.29
CA LEU A 108 11.52 5.29 -3.14
C LEU A 108 10.18 5.06 -2.44
N GLY A 109 10.18 4.63 -1.18
CA GLY A 109 8.97 4.41 -0.39
C GLY A 109 8.13 5.68 -0.24
N LEU A 110 8.77 6.81 0.11
CA LEU A 110 8.09 8.11 0.21
C LEU A 110 7.56 8.59 -1.14
N GLY A 111 8.34 8.40 -2.22
CA GLY A 111 7.92 8.76 -3.57
C GLY A 111 6.69 7.97 -4.02
N LEU A 112 6.67 6.66 -3.76
CA LEU A 112 5.53 5.79 -4.07
C LEU A 112 4.30 6.14 -3.23
N PHE A 113 4.48 6.36 -1.93
CA PHE A 113 3.38 6.82 -1.08
C PHE A 113 2.80 8.14 -1.59
N GLY A 114 3.65 9.13 -1.91
CA GLY A 114 3.24 10.40 -2.48
C GLY A 114 2.50 10.26 -3.82
N LEU A 115 2.97 9.38 -4.71
CA LEU A 115 2.32 9.07 -5.99
C LEU A 115 0.91 8.48 -5.76
N LEU A 116 0.78 7.49 -4.88
CA LEU A 116 -0.48 6.82 -4.58
C LEU A 116 -1.49 7.79 -3.95
N VAL A 117 -1.05 8.62 -3.00
CA VAL A 117 -1.86 9.68 -2.41
C VAL A 117 -2.30 10.68 -3.48
N SER A 118 -1.39 11.12 -4.35
CA SER A 118 -1.69 12.07 -5.43
C SER A 118 -2.72 11.53 -6.41
N LEU A 119 -2.61 10.27 -6.81
CA LEU A 119 -3.56 9.60 -7.68
C LEU A 119 -4.94 9.45 -7.01
N ARG A 120 -4.98 9.10 -5.73
CA ARG A 120 -6.24 9.05 -4.96
C ARG A 120 -6.87 10.42 -4.78
N LEU A 121 -6.09 11.46 -4.54
CA LEU A 121 -6.58 12.84 -4.47
C LEU A 121 -7.10 13.32 -5.82
N TYR A 122 -6.44 12.96 -6.93
CA TYR A 122 -6.93 13.24 -8.28
C TYR A 122 -8.30 12.58 -8.53
N ALA A 123 -8.45 11.31 -8.13
CA ALA A 123 -9.73 10.60 -8.21
C ALA A 123 -10.85 11.21 -7.33
N LEU A 124 -10.48 11.99 -6.31
CA LEU A 124 -11.40 12.67 -5.40
C LEU A 124 -11.83 14.07 -5.86
N ARG A 125 -11.19 14.66 -6.88
CA ARG A 125 -11.55 16.01 -7.35
C ARG A 125 -12.87 15.97 -8.14
N PRO A 126 -13.91 16.71 -7.72
CA PRO A 126 -15.13 16.86 -8.53
C PRO A 126 -14.83 17.60 -9.83
N ALA A 127 -15.62 17.29 -10.86
CA ALA A 127 -15.55 17.93 -12.19
C ALA A 127 -15.83 19.43 -12.12
#